data_AF-A0A928SGL8-F1
#
_entry.id   AF-A0A928SGL8-F1
#
_cell.length_a   1.000
_cell.length_b   1.000
_cell.length_c   1.000
_cell.angle_alpha   90.00
_cell.angle_beta   90.00
_cell.angle_gamma   90.00
#
_symmetry.space_group_name_H-M   'P 1'
#
loop_
_entity.id
_entity.type
_entity.pdbx_description
1 polymer ?
#
loop_
_entity_poly.entity_id
_entity_poly.type
_entity_poly.pdbx_seq_one_letter_code
_entity_poly.pdbx_strand_id
1 'polypeptide(L)'
;MNTHFFIMILPLVVASLGGLAVFCGAIPMLRDKPTQPQPEQIIESAKSPTELIVGKWLDLSGSGYTIEFSPDGKYNEIKSSGNQYFGTYTISENGMKIEIKGDSGSSSSGPFVVDENRLNLFGLTRFKRVAPEGDITISFASSANQQVVSSYSLTVLQDILKQAKLDSAKISRTASTPEDQARIMFENIQNLGVDNQKKLYGPYGDQVIDVYVEAKRLGKSSEEIKKTMTEKIYELGPPNVSKHLADPTTINVIDIAPSSIKDRLAFEKAVKSDQRVSKFLTPSNNDPAYHLEIPQPK
;
A
#
# COMPACT_ATOMS: atom_id res chain seq x y z
N MET A 1 -52.75 38.67 -20.19
CA MET A 1 -53.27 38.62 -21.57
C MET A 1 -52.18 38.06 -22.46
N ASN A 2 -52.56 37.09 -23.31
CA ASN A 2 -51.79 36.38 -24.36
C ASN A 2 -50.76 35.37 -23.83
N THR A 3 -51.01 34.05 -23.68
CA THR A 3 -51.62 32.98 -24.52
C THR A 3 -51.00 32.79 -25.91
N HIS A 4 -50.27 31.67 -26.10
CA HIS A 4 -50.47 30.57 -27.09
C HIS A 4 -49.31 29.54 -26.93
N PHE A 5 -49.46 28.25 -26.59
CA PHE A 5 -50.11 27.06 -27.21
C PHE A 5 -49.47 26.54 -28.51
N PHE A 6 -48.91 25.31 -28.47
CA PHE A 6 -49.02 24.14 -29.39
C PHE A 6 -47.93 23.11 -29.04
N ILE A 7 -48.17 21.94 -28.43
CA ILE A 7 -48.81 20.67 -28.85
C ILE A 7 -48.02 19.82 -29.87
N MET A 8 -47.56 18.66 -29.35
CA MET A 8 -47.40 17.28 -29.88
C MET A 8 -46.92 17.02 -31.32
N ILE A 9 -46.12 15.95 -31.49
CA ILE A 9 -46.58 14.61 -31.94
C ILE A 9 -45.36 13.67 -32.09
N LEU A 10 -45.46 12.48 -31.48
CA LEU A 10 -44.65 11.28 -31.76
C LEU A 10 -45.17 10.62 -33.05
N PRO A 11 -44.35 9.86 -33.79
CA PRO A 11 -44.85 8.53 -34.12
C PRO A 11 -43.83 7.39 -34.05
N LEU A 12 -44.42 6.27 -33.67
CA LEU A 12 -44.04 4.87 -33.80
C LEU A 12 -43.86 4.48 -35.28
N VAL A 13 -42.87 3.65 -35.61
CA VAL A 13 -42.85 2.85 -36.86
C VAL A 13 -42.51 1.41 -36.52
N VAL A 14 -43.39 0.52 -36.98
CA VAL A 14 -43.33 -0.95 -36.95
C VAL A 14 -43.15 -1.45 -38.39
N ALA A 15 -42.57 -2.65 -38.50
CA ALA A 15 -42.62 -3.64 -39.58
C ALA A 15 -41.47 -3.66 -40.61
N SER A 16 -40.82 -4.83 -40.75
CA SER A 16 -41.14 -5.76 -41.84
C SER A 16 -40.46 -7.13 -41.65
N LEU A 17 -41.20 -8.15 -42.11
CA LEU A 17 -40.94 -9.59 -42.09
C LEU A 17 -39.95 -10.06 -43.17
N GLY A 18 -39.38 -11.25 -42.90
CA GLY A 18 -38.88 -12.24 -43.86
C GLY A 18 -38.04 -13.26 -43.11
N GLY A 19 -38.18 -14.58 -43.18
CA GLY A 19 -39.06 -15.49 -43.89
C GLY A 19 -38.51 -16.91 -43.60
N LEU A 20 -39.42 -17.86 -43.33
CA LEU A 20 -39.33 -19.33 -43.42
C LEU A 20 -37.98 -20.07 -43.21
N ALA A 21 -37.94 -20.93 -42.20
CA ALA A 21 -37.56 -22.35 -42.36
C ALA A 21 -38.10 -23.19 -41.18
N VAL A 22 -39.01 -24.10 -41.49
CA VAL A 22 -39.50 -25.14 -40.58
C VAL A 22 -38.47 -26.27 -40.60
N PHE A 23 -37.86 -26.55 -39.44
CA PHE A 23 -37.19 -27.83 -39.21
C PHE A 23 -37.81 -28.49 -37.99
N CYS A 24 -38.48 -29.61 -38.25
CA CYS A 24 -38.97 -30.54 -37.26
C CYS A 24 -37.77 -31.31 -36.69
N GLY A 25 -37.42 -31.10 -35.43
CA GLY A 25 -36.33 -31.77 -34.74
C GLY A 25 -36.64 -31.87 -33.26
N ALA A 26 -36.68 -33.11 -32.75
CA ALA A 26 -37.00 -33.44 -31.38
C ALA A 26 -36.15 -32.65 -30.37
N ILE A 27 -36.78 -32.12 -29.32
CA ILE A 27 -36.11 -31.46 -28.19
C ILE A 27 -35.62 -32.56 -27.24
N PRO A 28 -34.30 -32.83 -27.13
CA PRO A 28 -33.80 -33.61 -26.00
C PRO A 28 -33.91 -32.74 -24.75
N MET A 29 -34.62 -33.23 -23.72
CA MET A 29 -34.58 -32.64 -22.39
C MET A 29 -33.15 -32.66 -21.86
N LEU A 30 -32.50 -31.50 -21.85
CA LEU A 30 -31.29 -31.25 -21.08
C LEU A 30 -31.65 -31.36 -19.59
N ARG A 31 -31.27 -32.48 -18.96
CA ARG A 31 -31.15 -32.54 -17.50
C ARG A 31 -30.05 -31.56 -17.11
N ASP A 32 -30.42 -30.50 -16.38
CA ASP A 32 -29.47 -29.65 -15.70
C ASP A 32 -28.57 -30.52 -14.81
N LYS A 33 -27.27 -30.54 -15.13
CA LYS A 33 -26.27 -31.09 -14.23
C LYS A 33 -26.28 -30.24 -12.96
N PRO A 34 -26.32 -30.83 -11.75
CA PRO A 34 -26.16 -30.06 -10.53
C PRO A 34 -24.82 -29.35 -10.57
N THR A 35 -24.86 -28.02 -10.53
CA THR A 35 -23.69 -27.16 -10.45
C THR A 35 -22.88 -27.57 -9.23
N GLN A 36 -21.70 -28.15 -9.45
CA GLN A 36 -20.74 -28.44 -8.38
C GLN A 36 -20.43 -27.12 -7.66
N PRO A 37 -20.48 -27.08 -6.32
CA PRO A 37 -20.07 -25.88 -5.59
C PRO A 37 -18.62 -25.56 -5.98
N GLN A 38 -18.41 -24.33 -6.44
CA GLN A 38 -17.08 -23.81 -6.72
C GLN A 38 -16.24 -23.93 -5.44
N PRO A 39 -15.00 -24.48 -5.50
CA PRO A 39 -14.14 -24.52 -4.34
C PRO A 39 -13.93 -23.10 -3.83
N GLU A 40 -14.10 -22.90 -2.52
CA GLU A 40 -13.83 -21.62 -1.87
C GLU A 40 -12.43 -21.15 -2.26
N GLN A 41 -12.35 -19.99 -2.92
CA GLN A 41 -11.09 -19.35 -3.26
C GLN A 41 -10.34 -19.09 -1.95
N ILE A 42 -9.30 -19.89 -1.69
CA ILE A 42 -8.29 -19.57 -0.68
C ILE A 42 -7.59 -18.31 -1.19
N ILE A 43 -7.87 -17.18 -0.55
CA ILE A 43 -7.12 -15.95 -0.79
C ILE A 43 -5.74 -16.21 -0.18
N GLU A 44 -4.74 -16.49 -1.01
CA GLU A 44 -3.34 -16.57 -0.60
C GLU A 44 -2.88 -15.18 -0.14
N SER A 45 -3.06 -14.89 1.16
CA SER A 45 -2.42 -13.75 1.80
C SER A 45 -1.05 -14.18 2.33
N ALA A 46 -0.01 -13.40 2.07
CA ALA A 46 1.31 -13.61 2.65
C ALA A 46 1.37 -13.33 4.16
N LYS A 47 0.31 -12.74 4.73
CA LYS A 47 0.19 -12.40 6.15
C LYS A 47 -0.37 -13.60 6.93
N SER A 48 0.18 -13.84 8.11
CA SER A 48 -0.38 -14.80 9.05
C SER A 48 -1.79 -14.37 9.50
N PRO A 49 -2.65 -15.31 9.92
CA PRO A 49 -3.97 -14.99 10.47
C PRO A 49 -3.92 -14.01 11.67
N THR A 50 -2.84 -14.07 12.46
CA THR A 50 -2.59 -13.13 13.57
C THR A 50 -2.32 -11.72 13.07
N GLU A 51 -1.52 -11.54 12.02
CA GLU A 51 -1.30 -10.23 11.43
C GLU A 51 -2.56 -9.70 10.74
N LEU A 52 -3.33 -10.58 10.11
CA LEU A 52 -4.56 -10.20 9.45
C LEU A 52 -5.62 -9.74 10.45
N ILE A 53 -5.73 -10.35 11.64
CA ILE A 53 -6.79 -9.96 12.57
C ILE A 53 -6.54 -8.64 13.30
N VAL A 54 -5.28 -8.26 13.50
CA VAL A 54 -4.93 -7.03 14.23
C VAL A 54 -5.53 -5.80 13.54
N GLY A 55 -6.07 -4.89 14.35
CA GLY A 55 -6.71 -3.65 13.91
C GLY A 55 -8.19 -3.56 14.31
N LYS A 56 -8.80 -2.43 13.90
CA LYS A 56 -10.20 -2.11 14.20
C LYS A 56 -11.13 -2.63 13.09
N TRP A 57 -12.29 -3.11 13.49
CA TRP A 57 -13.28 -3.76 12.64
C TRP A 57 -14.68 -3.28 12.99
N LEU A 58 -15.53 -3.05 12.00
CA LEU A 58 -16.91 -2.55 12.14
C LEU A 58 -17.88 -3.66 11.75
N ASP A 59 -18.81 -3.96 12.64
CA ASP A 59 -19.87 -4.93 12.38
C ASP A 59 -20.82 -4.43 11.28
N LEU A 60 -21.03 -5.25 10.26
CA LEU A 60 -21.93 -4.99 9.14
C LEU A 60 -23.38 -5.46 9.39
N SER A 61 -23.66 -6.09 10.53
CA SER A 61 -25.01 -6.57 10.89
C SER A 61 -26.02 -5.46 11.21
N GLY A 62 -25.58 -4.20 11.24
CA GLY A 62 -26.41 -3.03 11.60
C GLY A 62 -26.42 -2.71 13.09
N SER A 63 -25.73 -3.51 13.92
CA SER A 63 -25.55 -3.27 15.35
C SER A 63 -24.67 -2.04 15.65
N GLY A 64 -23.79 -1.67 14.72
CA GLY A 64 -22.89 -0.51 14.76
C GLY A 64 -21.72 -0.60 15.74
N TYR A 65 -21.47 -1.76 16.36
CA TYR A 65 -20.33 -1.91 17.26
C TYR A 65 -19.01 -2.13 16.50
N THR A 66 -17.91 -1.74 17.13
CA THR A 66 -16.56 -1.98 16.63
C THR A 66 -15.80 -2.92 17.54
N ILE A 67 -14.90 -3.71 16.97
CA ILE A 67 -13.95 -4.54 17.72
C ILE A 67 -12.53 -4.24 17.24
N GLU A 68 -11.61 -4.05 18.18
CA GLU A 68 -10.21 -3.81 17.90
C GLU A 68 -9.36 -4.92 18.51
N PHE A 69 -8.57 -5.59 17.68
CA PHE A 69 -7.62 -6.62 18.11
C PHE A 69 -6.21 -6.04 18.13
N SER A 70 -5.47 -6.31 19.20
CA SER A 70 -4.12 -5.80 19.41
C SER A 70 -3.07 -6.93 19.36
N PRO A 71 -1.83 -6.64 18.96
CA PRO A 71 -0.80 -7.68 18.80
C PRO A 71 -0.46 -8.48 20.05
N ASP A 72 -0.75 -7.95 21.25
CA ASP A 72 -0.47 -8.61 22.53
C ASP A 72 -1.60 -9.59 22.97
N GLY A 73 -2.52 -9.91 22.06
CA GLY A 73 -3.60 -10.86 22.32
C GLY A 73 -4.77 -10.26 23.10
N LYS A 74 -4.91 -8.93 23.15
CA LYS A 74 -6.09 -8.27 23.74
C LYS A 74 -7.06 -7.77 22.68
N TYR A 75 -8.33 -7.66 23.06
CA TYR A 75 -9.32 -6.98 22.23
C TYR A 75 -10.15 -5.96 23.03
N ASN A 76 -10.71 -5.00 22.32
CA ASN A 76 -11.65 -4.01 22.83
C ASN A 76 -12.88 -3.96 21.92
N GLU A 77 -14.05 -4.25 22.46
CA GLU A 77 -15.35 -4.15 21.79
C GLU A 77 -16.08 -2.89 22.28
N ILE A 78 -16.48 -2.02 21.35
CA ILE A 78 -17.20 -0.78 21.63
C ILE A 78 -18.58 -0.85 20.98
N LYS A 79 -19.64 -0.94 21.78
CA LYS A 79 -21.02 -0.95 21.30
C LYS A 79 -21.50 0.45 20.91
N SER A 80 -22.50 0.50 20.02
CA SER A 80 -23.17 1.75 19.63
C SER A 80 -23.77 2.53 20.81
N SER A 81 -24.08 1.84 21.92
CA SER A 81 -24.52 2.45 23.17
C SER A 81 -23.40 3.15 23.96
N GLY A 82 -22.15 3.08 23.50
CA GLY A 82 -20.96 3.58 24.19
C GLY A 82 -20.36 2.60 25.21
N ASN A 83 -20.99 1.45 25.44
CA ASN A 83 -20.45 0.42 26.34
C ASN A 83 -19.20 -0.20 25.74
N GLN A 84 -18.15 -0.34 26.55
CA GLN A 84 -16.89 -0.95 26.16
C GLN A 84 -16.69 -2.26 26.92
N TYR A 85 -16.18 -3.28 26.22
CA TYR A 85 -15.85 -4.58 26.76
C TYR A 85 -14.43 -4.95 26.36
N PHE A 86 -13.68 -5.47 27.32
CA PHE A 86 -12.30 -5.89 27.12
C PHE A 86 -12.16 -7.38 27.34
N GLY A 87 -11.07 -7.92 26.80
CA GLY A 87 -10.70 -9.29 27.03
C GLY A 87 -9.47 -9.69 26.24
N THR A 88 -9.26 -11.00 26.17
CA THR A 88 -8.14 -11.60 25.44
C THR A 88 -8.63 -12.45 24.27
N TYR A 89 -7.81 -12.55 23.24
CA TYR A 89 -8.02 -13.49 22.15
C TYR A 89 -6.79 -14.36 21.91
N THR A 90 -7.02 -15.58 21.44
CA THR A 90 -5.97 -16.46 20.90
C THR A 90 -6.41 -17.03 19.57
N ILE A 91 -5.45 -17.27 18.68
CA ILE A 91 -5.66 -17.94 17.39
C ILE A 91 -5.01 -19.33 17.48
N SER A 92 -5.73 -20.36 17.06
CA SER A 92 -5.19 -21.73 17.04
C SER A 92 -3.98 -21.85 16.10
N GLU A 93 -3.10 -22.83 16.34
CA GLU A 93 -1.85 -23.02 15.57
C GLU A 93 -2.05 -23.18 14.05
N ASN A 94 -3.23 -23.62 13.62
CA ASN A 94 -3.61 -23.73 12.22
C ASN A 94 -4.38 -22.52 11.67
N GLY A 95 -4.56 -21.45 12.44
CA GLY A 95 -5.19 -20.22 12.00
C GLY A 95 -6.70 -20.30 11.78
N MET A 96 -7.34 -21.43 12.09
CA MET A 96 -8.75 -21.67 11.73
C MET A 96 -9.74 -21.36 12.85
N LYS A 97 -9.28 -21.17 14.09
CA LYS A 97 -10.14 -20.86 15.24
C LYS A 97 -9.62 -19.68 16.02
N ILE A 98 -10.56 -18.86 16.47
CA ILE A 98 -10.33 -17.81 17.45
C ILE A 98 -11.06 -18.16 18.74
N GLU A 99 -10.40 -17.96 19.87
CA GLU A 99 -11.03 -17.97 21.19
C GLU A 99 -10.99 -16.54 21.73
N ILE A 100 -12.15 -16.01 22.13
CA ILE A 100 -12.33 -14.69 22.71
C ILE A 100 -12.82 -14.89 24.15
N LYS A 101 -12.12 -14.31 25.12
CA LYS A 101 -12.47 -14.34 26.55
C LYS A 101 -12.68 -12.92 27.03
N GLY A 102 -13.92 -12.59 27.37
CA GLY A 102 -14.26 -11.32 28.00
C GLY A 102 -13.95 -11.32 29.50
N ASP A 103 -13.70 -10.13 30.06
CA ASP A 103 -13.35 -9.95 31.48
C ASP A 103 -14.44 -10.43 32.46
N SER A 104 -15.69 -10.55 32.01
CA SER A 104 -16.82 -11.10 32.79
C SER A 104 -16.81 -12.63 32.90
N GLY A 105 -15.79 -13.31 32.33
CA GLY A 105 -15.68 -14.76 32.30
C GLY A 105 -16.45 -15.42 31.15
N SER A 106 -17.10 -14.64 30.29
CA SER A 106 -17.71 -15.15 29.06
C SER A 106 -16.65 -15.52 28.02
N SER A 107 -16.69 -16.74 27.50
CA SER A 107 -15.82 -17.20 26.41
C SER A 107 -16.61 -17.58 25.17
N SER A 108 -16.11 -17.24 23.99
CA SER A 108 -16.63 -17.69 22.70
C SER A 108 -15.50 -18.23 21.85
N SER A 109 -15.71 -19.38 21.20
CA SER A 109 -14.74 -19.97 20.28
C SER A 109 -15.43 -20.48 19.03
N GLY A 110 -14.77 -20.35 17.89
CA GLY A 110 -15.27 -20.90 16.64
C GLY A 110 -14.42 -20.51 15.44
N PRO A 111 -14.88 -20.87 14.23
CA PRO A 111 -14.14 -20.58 13.02
C PRO A 111 -14.09 -19.07 12.78
N PHE A 112 -12.99 -18.62 12.19
CA PHE A 112 -12.93 -17.28 11.61
C PHE A 112 -12.32 -17.33 10.21
N VAL A 113 -12.71 -16.36 9.40
CA VAL A 113 -12.10 -16.10 8.10
C VAL A 113 -11.68 -14.65 8.11
N VAL A 114 -10.42 -14.38 7.81
CA VAL A 114 -9.91 -13.02 7.76
C VAL A 114 -9.15 -12.81 6.46
N ASP A 115 -9.43 -11.69 5.81
CA ASP A 115 -8.61 -11.13 4.74
C ASP A 115 -8.30 -9.65 5.07
N GLU A 116 -7.67 -8.94 4.14
CA GLU A 116 -7.28 -7.55 4.37
C GLU A 116 -8.47 -6.61 4.63
N ASN A 117 -9.68 -6.97 4.22
CA ASN A 117 -10.86 -6.10 4.27
C ASN A 117 -12.04 -6.68 5.04
N ARG A 118 -12.04 -7.99 5.28
CA ARG A 118 -13.17 -8.72 5.86
C ARG A 118 -12.70 -9.60 7.00
N LEU A 119 -13.48 -9.60 8.07
CA LEU A 119 -13.35 -10.53 9.17
C LEU A 119 -14.72 -11.17 9.38
N ASN A 120 -14.79 -12.49 9.30
CA ASN A 120 -15.98 -13.26 9.66
C ASN A 120 -15.67 -13.99 10.96
N LEU A 121 -16.41 -13.67 12.03
CA LEU A 121 -16.29 -14.37 13.31
C LEU A 121 -17.44 -15.36 13.47
N PHE A 122 -17.10 -16.56 13.91
CA PHE A 122 -18.04 -17.63 14.27
C PHE A 122 -18.99 -18.03 13.13
N GLY A 123 -18.60 -17.79 11.87
CA GLY A 123 -19.41 -18.08 10.67
C GLY A 123 -20.66 -17.22 10.48
N LEU A 124 -20.90 -16.23 11.35
CA LEU A 124 -22.15 -15.46 11.38
C LEU A 124 -21.93 -13.96 11.29
N THR A 125 -20.99 -13.42 12.08
CA THR A 125 -20.79 -11.98 12.17
C THR A 125 -19.76 -11.52 11.16
N ARG A 126 -20.13 -10.57 10.30
CA ARG A 126 -19.27 -10.02 9.25
C ARG A 126 -18.82 -8.62 9.65
N PHE A 127 -17.52 -8.42 9.65
CA PHE A 127 -16.91 -7.14 9.90
C PHE A 127 -16.18 -6.64 8.67
N LYS A 128 -16.21 -5.33 8.49
CA LYS A 128 -15.32 -4.62 7.57
C LYS A 128 -14.18 -4.00 8.36
N ARG A 129 -12.96 -4.03 7.83
CA ARG A 129 -11.86 -3.31 8.46
C ARG A 129 -12.19 -1.81 8.55
N VAL A 130 -12.08 -1.27 9.75
CA VAL A 130 -12.16 0.16 10.01
C VAL A 130 -10.75 0.70 9.83
N ALA A 131 -10.58 1.56 8.84
CA ALA A 131 -9.39 2.38 8.79
C ALA A 131 -9.32 3.20 10.09
N PRO A 132 -8.15 3.31 10.74
CA PRO A 132 -8.01 4.12 11.94
C PRO A 132 -8.56 5.54 11.69
N GLU A 133 -9.23 6.13 12.68
CA GLU A 133 -10.00 7.37 12.49
C GLU A 133 -9.14 8.51 11.90
N GLY A 134 -9.65 9.07 10.79
CA GLY A 134 -8.92 9.89 9.84
C GLY A 134 -8.21 8.99 8.83
N ASP A 135 -8.80 8.75 7.65
CA ASP A 135 -8.22 7.92 6.59
C ASP A 135 -6.84 8.45 6.21
N ILE A 136 -5.79 7.94 6.84
CA ILE A 136 -4.42 8.29 6.50
C ILE A 136 -4.14 7.78 5.11
N THR A 137 -4.07 8.71 4.18
CA THR A 137 -3.88 8.44 2.76
C THR A 137 -2.40 8.49 2.44
N ILE A 138 -1.79 7.31 2.24
CA ILE A 138 -0.44 7.21 1.68
C ILE A 138 -0.58 6.97 0.17
N SER A 139 -0.09 7.94 -0.61
CA SER A 139 -0.07 7.86 -2.06
C SER A 139 1.35 7.67 -2.59
N PHE A 140 1.49 7.17 -3.81
CA PHE A 140 2.77 6.93 -4.47
C PHE A 140 2.89 7.79 -5.72
N ALA A 141 4.05 8.39 -5.93
CA ALA A 141 4.39 8.98 -7.23
C ALA A 141 4.51 7.88 -8.30
N SER A 142 4.34 8.23 -9.57
CA SER A 142 4.50 7.27 -10.69
C SER A 142 5.90 6.64 -10.75
N SER A 143 6.90 7.32 -10.21
CA SER A 143 8.28 6.85 -10.09
C SER A 143 8.53 5.93 -8.89
N ALA A 144 7.56 5.77 -7.99
CA ALA A 144 7.68 4.97 -6.78
C ALA A 144 6.99 3.61 -6.97
N ASN A 145 7.73 2.53 -6.77
CA ASN A 145 7.17 1.19 -6.82
C ASN A 145 6.56 0.83 -5.45
N GLN A 146 5.24 0.71 -5.38
CA GLN A 146 4.53 0.34 -4.16
C GLN A 146 4.80 -1.11 -3.72
N GLN A 147 5.07 -2.02 -4.67
CA GLN A 147 5.24 -3.46 -4.37
C GLN A 147 6.50 -3.77 -3.56
N VAL A 148 7.48 -2.86 -3.57
CA VAL A 148 8.73 -3.00 -2.79
C VAL A 148 8.68 -2.30 -1.44
N VAL A 149 7.53 -1.72 -1.06
CA VAL A 149 7.30 -1.16 0.27
C VAL A 149 6.55 -2.17 1.10
N SER A 150 7.15 -2.58 2.21
CA SER A 150 6.54 -3.61 3.06
C SER A 150 5.31 -3.05 3.79
N SER A 151 4.39 -3.96 4.16
CA SER A 151 3.26 -3.60 5.02
C SER A 151 3.73 -3.01 6.36
N TYR A 152 4.84 -3.52 6.91
CA TYR A 152 5.45 -3.00 8.13
C TYR A 152 5.84 -1.53 7.98
N SER A 153 6.57 -1.16 6.93
CA SER A 153 6.97 0.23 6.67
C SER A 153 5.78 1.16 6.46
N LEU A 154 4.72 0.68 5.80
CA LEU A 154 3.47 1.43 5.66
C LEU A 154 2.80 1.69 7.02
N THR A 155 2.76 0.69 7.91
CA THR A 155 2.25 0.86 9.27
C THR A 155 3.08 1.85 10.07
N VAL A 156 4.42 1.78 9.99
CA VAL A 156 5.31 2.76 10.63
C VAL A 156 4.98 4.18 10.16
N LEU A 157 4.88 4.39 8.84
CA LEU A 157 4.55 5.71 8.29
C LEU A 157 3.14 6.16 8.71
N GLN A 158 2.15 5.27 8.72
CA GLN A 158 0.81 5.60 9.21
C GLN A 158 0.83 6.06 10.67
N ASP A 159 1.55 5.37 11.54
CA ASP A 159 1.63 5.73 12.96
C ASP A 159 2.34 7.07 13.18
N ILE A 160 3.42 7.34 12.42
CA ILE A 160 4.10 8.64 12.41
C ILE A 160 3.13 9.75 12.00
N LEU A 161 2.33 9.53 10.95
CA LEU A 161 1.33 10.49 10.49
C LEU A 161 0.23 10.71 11.55
N LYS A 162 -0.26 9.65 12.20
CA LYS A 162 -1.21 9.78 13.34
C LYS A 162 -0.62 10.62 14.46
N GLN A 163 0.61 10.33 14.88
CA GLN A 163 1.29 11.04 15.95
C GLN A 163 1.49 12.53 15.61
N ALA A 164 1.78 12.82 14.34
CA ALA A 164 1.88 14.18 13.81
C ALA A 164 0.52 14.85 13.54
N LYS A 165 -0.60 14.14 13.74
CA LYS A 165 -1.97 14.58 13.40
C LYS A 165 -2.11 14.98 11.92
N LEU A 166 -1.47 14.20 11.05
CA LEU A 166 -1.50 14.33 9.60
C LEU A 166 -2.39 13.25 8.99
N ASP A 167 -3.10 13.62 7.92
CA ASP A 167 -4.05 12.76 7.22
C ASP A 167 -3.47 12.15 5.93
N SER A 168 -2.29 12.56 5.50
CA SER A 168 -1.75 12.12 4.22
C SER A 168 -0.24 12.32 4.08
N ALA A 169 0.34 11.50 3.21
CA ALA A 169 1.70 11.67 2.71
C ALA A 169 1.81 11.09 1.29
N LYS A 170 2.80 11.58 0.52
CA LYS A 170 3.15 11.02 -0.78
C LYS A 170 4.57 10.49 -0.77
N ILE A 171 4.72 9.19 -0.98
CA ILE A 171 6.01 8.55 -1.23
C ILE A 171 6.43 8.89 -2.67
N SER A 172 7.52 9.65 -2.80
CA SER A 172 8.08 10.06 -4.09
C SER A 172 9.05 9.04 -4.67
N ARG A 173 9.69 8.23 -3.83
CA ARG A 173 10.67 7.24 -4.24
C ARG A 173 10.73 6.06 -3.27
N THR A 174 11.05 4.89 -3.80
CA THR A 174 11.24 3.64 -3.07
C THR A 174 12.51 2.95 -3.57
N ALA A 175 12.77 1.72 -3.08
CA ALA A 175 13.87 0.90 -3.53
C ALA A 175 13.96 0.82 -5.07
N SER A 176 15.18 0.84 -5.58
CA SER A 176 15.52 1.09 -6.97
C SER A 176 16.60 0.12 -7.44
N THR A 177 16.76 -0.06 -8.74
CA THR A 177 17.85 -0.86 -9.32
C THR A 177 19.09 0.02 -9.59
N PRO A 178 20.28 -0.58 -9.70
CA PRO A 178 21.48 0.14 -10.15
C PRO A 178 21.28 0.90 -11.47
N GLU A 179 20.53 0.34 -12.42
CA GLU A 179 20.18 0.96 -13.69
C GLU A 179 19.33 2.21 -13.50
N ASP A 180 18.30 2.13 -12.65
CA ASP A 180 17.44 3.28 -12.34
C ASP A 180 18.23 4.37 -11.62
N GLN A 181 19.09 4.00 -10.67
CA GLN A 181 19.97 4.95 -10.00
C GLN A 181 20.91 5.64 -11.00
N ALA A 182 21.53 4.90 -11.92
CA ALA A 182 22.40 5.48 -12.95
C ALA A 182 21.62 6.45 -13.85
N ARG A 183 20.40 6.09 -14.26
CA ARG A 183 19.51 6.95 -15.04
C ARG A 183 19.17 8.25 -14.28
N ILE A 184 18.79 8.15 -13.00
CA ILE A 184 18.47 9.31 -12.16
C ILE A 184 19.69 10.22 -11.99
N MET A 185 20.86 9.64 -11.70
CA MET A 185 22.09 10.41 -11.59
C MET A 185 22.42 11.12 -12.91
N PHE A 186 22.31 10.43 -14.04
CA PHE A 186 22.53 11.01 -15.36
C PHE A 186 21.60 12.22 -15.61
N GLU A 187 20.29 12.04 -15.40
CA GLU A 187 19.28 13.10 -15.59
C GLU A 187 19.53 14.29 -14.66
N ASN A 188 19.82 14.04 -13.39
CA ASN A 188 20.13 15.11 -12.44
C ASN A 188 21.41 15.87 -12.82
N ILE A 189 22.44 15.18 -13.31
CA ILE A 189 23.66 15.84 -13.79
C ILE A 189 23.35 16.69 -15.04
N GLN A 190 22.51 16.22 -15.97
CA GLN A 190 22.09 17.03 -17.13
C GLN A 190 21.36 18.31 -16.69
N ASN A 191 20.52 18.21 -15.67
CA ASN A 191 19.64 19.30 -15.25
C ASN A 191 20.30 20.30 -14.30
N LEU A 192 21.16 19.81 -13.39
CA LEU A 192 21.68 20.59 -12.26
C LEU A 192 23.21 20.75 -12.29
N GLY A 193 23.90 19.99 -13.14
CA GLY A 193 25.35 20.03 -13.29
C GLY A 193 26.12 19.15 -12.30
N VAL A 194 27.37 18.87 -12.66
CA VAL A 194 28.29 17.96 -11.95
C VAL A 194 28.55 18.42 -10.51
N ASP A 195 28.90 19.69 -10.32
CA ASP A 195 29.26 20.24 -9.01
C ASP A 195 28.10 20.19 -8.00
N ASN A 196 26.87 20.31 -8.50
CA ASN A 196 25.68 20.19 -7.67
C ASN A 196 25.53 18.75 -7.17
N GLN A 197 25.69 17.76 -8.06
CA GLN A 197 25.50 16.36 -7.73
C GLN A 197 26.62 15.78 -6.86
N LYS A 198 27.86 16.27 -6.99
CA LYS A 198 28.97 15.86 -6.11
C LYS A 198 28.77 16.27 -4.65
N LYS A 199 28.03 17.36 -4.39
CA LYS A 199 27.67 17.76 -3.02
C LYS A 199 26.64 16.83 -2.38
N LEU A 200 25.91 16.05 -3.18
CA LEU A 200 24.80 15.21 -2.72
C LEU A 200 25.23 13.76 -2.47
N TYR A 201 25.95 13.14 -3.41
CA TYR A 201 26.14 11.69 -3.38
C TYR A 201 27.37 11.19 -2.61
N GLY A 202 28.28 12.09 -2.20
CA GLY A 202 29.46 11.74 -1.43
C GLY A 202 30.46 10.84 -2.19
N PRO A 203 31.48 10.30 -1.49
CA PRO A 203 32.68 9.74 -2.15
C PRO A 203 32.43 8.59 -3.13
N TYR A 204 31.43 7.74 -2.89
CA TYR A 204 31.09 6.64 -3.80
C TYR A 204 30.31 7.15 -5.02
N GLY A 205 29.33 8.03 -4.82
CA GLY A 205 28.61 8.60 -5.96
C GLY A 205 29.46 9.56 -6.79
N ASP A 206 30.42 10.25 -6.18
CA ASP A 206 31.40 11.08 -6.88
C ASP A 206 32.19 10.28 -7.91
N GLN A 207 32.55 9.03 -7.60
CA GLN A 207 33.22 8.13 -8.54
C GLN A 207 32.31 7.74 -9.71
N VAL A 208 31.01 7.58 -9.48
CA VAL A 208 30.02 7.36 -10.57
C VAL A 208 29.87 8.62 -11.43
N ILE A 209 29.88 9.80 -10.81
CA ILE A 209 29.84 11.09 -11.51
C ILE A 209 31.11 11.30 -12.34
N ASP A 210 32.28 10.89 -11.84
CA ASP A 210 33.54 10.98 -12.58
C ASP A 210 33.52 10.09 -13.83
N VAL A 211 32.92 8.90 -13.73
CA VAL A 211 32.66 8.04 -14.90
C VAL A 211 31.76 8.73 -15.91
N TYR A 212 30.71 9.43 -15.47
CA TYR A 212 29.88 10.26 -16.35
C TYR A 212 30.72 11.33 -17.07
N VAL A 213 31.56 12.08 -16.35
CA VAL A 213 32.37 13.17 -16.90
C VAL A 213 33.32 12.65 -17.97
N GLU A 214 34.02 11.55 -17.69
CA GLU A 214 34.96 10.94 -18.63
C GLU A 214 34.24 10.38 -19.86
N ALA A 215 33.15 9.65 -19.65
CA ALA A 215 32.34 9.10 -20.75
C ALA A 215 31.79 10.22 -21.66
N LYS A 216 31.36 11.34 -21.09
CA LYS A 216 30.89 12.51 -21.83
C LYS A 216 32.03 13.17 -22.62
N ARG A 217 33.22 13.30 -22.02
CA ARG A 217 34.43 13.83 -22.68
C ARG A 217 34.84 12.99 -23.89
N LEU A 218 34.66 11.67 -23.81
CA LEU A 218 34.92 10.73 -24.91
C LEU A 218 33.83 10.71 -25.99
N GLY A 219 32.77 11.52 -25.86
CA GLY A 219 31.70 11.62 -26.85
C GLY A 219 30.76 10.40 -26.89
N LYS A 220 30.70 9.61 -25.81
CA LYS A 220 29.78 8.46 -25.72
C LYS A 220 28.32 8.92 -25.77
N SER A 221 27.46 8.03 -26.27
CA SER A 221 26.00 8.23 -26.26
C SER A 221 25.43 8.21 -24.83
N SER A 222 24.23 8.76 -24.65
CA SER A 222 23.54 8.76 -23.36
C SER A 222 23.35 7.34 -22.80
N GLU A 223 23.03 6.37 -23.66
CA GLU A 223 22.85 4.96 -23.31
C GLU A 223 24.15 4.33 -22.82
N GLU A 224 25.26 4.58 -23.51
CA GLU A 224 26.58 4.08 -23.10
C GLU A 224 27.07 4.74 -21.81
N ILE A 225 26.78 6.04 -21.61
CA ILE A 225 27.11 6.74 -20.36
C ILE A 225 26.35 6.10 -19.20
N LYS A 226 25.02 5.97 -19.31
CA LYS A 226 24.19 5.32 -18.27
C LYS A 226 24.68 3.90 -17.98
N LYS A 227 25.01 3.11 -19.02
CA LYS A 227 25.57 1.77 -18.86
C LYS A 227 26.90 1.78 -18.07
N THR A 228 27.83 2.65 -18.43
CA THR A 228 29.13 2.74 -17.74
C THR A 228 28.94 3.19 -16.28
N MET A 229 27.99 4.09 -16.02
CA MET A 229 27.61 4.48 -14.66
C MET A 229 27.04 3.30 -13.87
N THR A 230 26.14 2.51 -14.46
CA THR A 230 25.59 1.30 -13.84
C THR A 230 26.69 0.29 -13.47
N GLU A 231 27.62 0.03 -14.40
CA GLU A 231 28.77 -0.85 -14.15
C GLU A 231 29.59 -0.38 -12.95
N LYS A 232 29.84 0.94 -12.85
CA LYS A 232 30.53 1.52 -11.69
C LYS A 232 29.72 1.37 -10.39
N ILE A 233 28.40 1.49 -10.42
CA ILE A 233 27.55 1.27 -9.23
C ILE A 233 27.67 -0.18 -8.75
N TYR A 234 27.67 -1.16 -9.66
CA TYR A 234 27.89 -2.56 -9.29
C TYR A 234 29.28 -2.78 -8.68
N GLU A 235 30.32 -2.22 -9.29
CA GLU A 235 31.71 -2.32 -8.81
C GLU A 235 31.88 -1.77 -7.39
N LEU A 236 31.28 -0.61 -7.09
CA LEU A 236 31.38 0.05 -5.79
C LEU A 236 30.51 -0.60 -4.70
N GLY A 237 29.63 -1.54 -5.08
CA GLY A 237 28.59 -2.08 -4.22
C GLY A 237 27.39 -1.13 -4.16
N PRO A 238 26.21 -1.52 -4.71
CA PRO A 238 25.05 -0.65 -4.84
C PRO A 238 24.65 0.09 -3.54
N PRO A 239 24.60 -0.55 -2.35
CA PRO A 239 24.21 0.12 -1.10
C PRO A 239 25.23 1.15 -0.56
N ASN A 240 26.43 1.20 -1.14
CA ASN A 240 27.44 2.22 -0.83
C ASN A 240 27.21 3.52 -1.63
N VAL A 241 26.63 3.40 -2.83
CA VAL A 241 26.30 4.54 -3.69
C VAL A 241 24.98 5.18 -3.25
N SER A 242 23.97 4.36 -2.92
CA SER A 242 22.65 4.84 -2.54
C SER A 242 21.93 3.81 -1.68
N LYS A 243 21.28 4.25 -0.61
CA LYS A 243 20.50 3.35 0.26
C LYS A 243 19.21 2.87 -0.39
N HIS A 244 18.71 3.56 -1.41
CA HIS A 244 17.63 3.04 -2.27
C HIS A 244 18.03 1.78 -3.05
N LEU A 245 19.32 1.42 -3.11
CA LEU A 245 19.81 0.18 -3.73
C LEU A 245 20.00 -0.96 -2.74
N ALA A 246 19.62 -0.78 -1.47
CA ALA A 246 19.67 -1.83 -0.47
C ALA A 246 18.53 -2.85 -0.67
N ASP A 247 18.70 -4.05 -0.10
CA ASP A 247 17.68 -5.09 -0.14
C ASP A 247 16.45 -4.67 0.70
N PRO A 248 15.27 -4.46 0.07
CA PRO A 248 14.07 -3.99 0.75
C PRO A 248 13.53 -4.97 1.79
N THR A 249 13.94 -6.25 1.76
CA THR A 249 13.60 -7.25 2.78
C THR A 249 14.38 -7.08 4.07
N THR A 250 15.50 -6.34 4.04
CA THR A 250 16.33 -6.05 5.22
C THR A 250 16.14 -4.62 5.71
N ILE A 251 16.03 -3.67 4.78
CA ILE A 251 15.82 -2.26 5.07
C ILE A 251 15.01 -1.63 3.95
N ASN A 252 13.84 -1.09 4.29
CA ASN A 252 12.99 -0.43 3.34
C ASN A 252 13.30 1.07 3.39
N VAL A 253 13.73 1.61 2.26
CA VAL A 253 14.08 3.03 2.12
C VAL A 253 12.98 3.71 1.32
N ILE A 254 12.42 4.78 1.87
CA ILE A 254 11.35 5.56 1.25
C ILE A 254 11.68 7.05 1.33
N ASP A 255 11.43 7.75 0.23
CA ASP A 255 11.48 9.21 0.20
C ASP A 255 10.05 9.74 0.19
N ILE A 256 9.75 10.66 1.10
CA ILE A 256 8.45 11.33 1.18
C ILE A 256 8.60 12.74 0.63
N ALA A 257 7.70 13.12 -0.27
CA ALA A 257 7.70 14.44 -0.89
C ALA A 257 7.41 15.52 0.19
N PRO A 258 8.32 16.46 0.46
CA PRO A 258 8.11 17.47 1.50
C PRO A 258 6.92 18.40 1.22
N SER A 259 6.51 18.51 -0.05
CA SER A 259 5.32 19.25 -0.49
C SER A 259 4.00 18.54 -0.13
N SER A 260 4.02 17.24 0.18
CA SER A 260 2.84 16.50 0.63
C SER A 260 2.59 16.56 2.14
N ILE A 261 3.54 17.10 2.90
CA ILE A 261 3.46 17.16 4.37
C ILE A 261 3.02 18.57 4.78
N LYS A 262 1.79 18.66 5.31
CA LYS A 262 1.15 19.93 5.72
C LYS A 262 1.84 20.58 6.91
N ASP A 263 2.11 19.82 7.97
CA ASP A 263 2.87 20.27 9.13
C ASP A 263 4.21 19.52 9.21
N ARG A 264 5.23 20.15 8.62
CA ARG A 264 6.58 19.60 8.52
C ARG A 264 7.26 19.43 9.88
N LEU A 265 7.05 20.38 10.80
CA LEU A 265 7.68 20.33 12.11
C LEU A 265 7.08 19.20 12.96
N ALA A 266 5.75 19.03 12.93
CA ALA A 266 5.10 17.91 13.60
C ALA A 266 5.53 16.57 13.02
N PHE A 267 5.61 16.46 11.68
CA PHE A 267 6.10 15.26 11.00
C PHE A 267 7.53 14.91 11.40
N GLU A 268 8.46 15.86 11.27
CA GLU A 268 9.86 15.63 11.63
C GLU A 268 10.02 15.23 13.10
N LYS A 269 9.25 15.86 14.01
CA LYS A 269 9.27 15.50 15.43
C LYS A 269 8.77 14.07 15.65
N ALA A 270 7.69 13.67 14.97
CA ALA A 270 7.15 12.31 15.06
C ALA A 270 8.16 11.28 14.54
N VAL A 271 8.73 11.49 13.34
CA VAL A 271 9.75 10.60 12.75
C VAL A 271 10.96 10.46 13.69
N LYS A 272 11.50 11.57 14.21
CA LYS A 272 12.66 11.55 15.13
C LYS A 272 12.37 10.84 16.46
N SER A 273 11.10 10.72 16.84
CA SER A 273 10.69 10.02 18.07
C SER A 273 10.36 8.53 17.86
N ASP A 274 10.25 8.08 16.61
CA ASP A 274 9.91 6.69 16.28
C ASP A 274 11.17 5.83 16.19
N GLN A 275 11.33 4.88 17.13
CA GLN A 275 12.50 4.01 17.20
C GLN A 275 12.58 2.99 16.05
N ARG A 276 11.52 2.83 15.26
CA ARG A 276 11.49 1.93 14.10
C ARG A 276 12.17 2.54 12.87
N VAL A 277 12.44 3.84 12.88
CA VAL A 277 13.20 4.55 11.83
C VAL A 277 14.66 4.61 12.26
N SER A 278 15.55 3.91 11.55
CA SER A 278 16.98 3.88 11.90
C SER A 278 17.73 5.11 11.44
N LYS A 279 17.26 5.75 10.35
CA LYS A 279 17.85 6.96 9.81
C LYS A 279 16.79 7.83 9.17
N PHE A 280 16.93 9.13 9.41
CA PHE A 280 16.06 10.16 8.86
C PHE A 280 16.90 11.32 8.33
N LEU A 281 16.79 11.62 7.04
CA LEU A 281 17.36 12.81 6.42
C LEU A 281 16.23 13.74 5.97
N THR A 282 16.49 15.03 6.02
CA THR A 282 15.52 16.09 5.76
C THR A 282 16.05 17.09 4.73
N PRO A 283 15.18 17.94 4.15
CA PRO A 283 15.60 19.06 3.32
C PRO A 283 16.56 20.05 3.96
N SER A 284 16.53 20.18 5.29
CA SER A 284 17.52 20.96 6.03
C SER A 284 18.93 20.35 6.03
N ASN A 285 19.07 19.07 5.68
CA ASN A 285 20.34 18.33 5.57
C ASN A 285 20.79 18.16 4.11
N ASN A 286 20.33 19.02 3.19
CA ASN A 286 20.55 18.96 1.74
C ASN A 286 19.93 17.73 1.02
N ASP A 287 19.01 17.00 1.66
CA ASP A 287 18.24 15.96 0.96
C ASP A 287 17.00 16.56 0.29
N PRO A 288 16.75 16.39 -1.01
CA PRO A 288 15.55 16.96 -1.64
C PRO A 288 14.22 16.43 -1.07
N ALA A 289 14.25 15.31 -0.33
CA ALA A 289 13.09 14.66 0.25
C ALA A 289 13.22 14.45 1.78
N TYR A 290 12.16 13.91 2.37
CA TYR A 290 12.25 13.25 3.66
C TYR A 290 12.62 11.79 3.43
N HIS A 291 13.90 11.45 3.62
CA HIS A 291 14.44 10.10 3.42
C HIS A 291 14.36 9.32 4.72
N LEU A 292 13.62 8.22 4.73
CA LEU A 292 13.47 7.33 5.88
C LEU A 292 14.06 5.96 5.55
N GLU A 293 14.88 5.45 6.46
CA GLU A 293 15.36 4.07 6.44
C GLU A 293 14.69 3.28 7.56
N ILE A 294 13.94 2.23 7.20
CA ILE A 294 13.15 1.42 8.14
C ILE A 294 13.67 -0.02 8.09
N PRO A 295 14.42 -0.48 9.11
CA PRO A 295 14.83 -1.87 9.22
C PRO A 295 13.61 -2.80 9.28
N GLN A 296 13.66 -3.90 8.55
CA GLN A 296 12.56 -4.85 8.50
C GLN A 296 12.69 -5.91 9.61
N PRO A 297 11.56 -6.33 10.22
CA PRO A 297 11.56 -7.46 11.15
C PRO A 297 12.04 -8.73 10.44
N LYS A 298 12.76 -9.58 11.18
CA LYS A 298 13.27 -10.88 10.69
C LYS A 298 12.23 -11.97 10.85
#